data_AF-A0A7K9DE82-F1
#
_entry.id   AF-A0A7K9DE82-F1
#
_cell.length_a   1.000
_cell.length_b   1.000
_cell.length_c   1.000
_cell.angle_alpha   90.00
_cell.angle_beta   90.00
_cell.angle_gamma   90.00
#
_symmetry.space_group_name_H-M   'P 1'
#
loop_
_entity.id
_entity.type
_entity.pdbx_description
1 polymer ?
#
loop_
_entity_poly.entity_id
_entity_poly.type
_entity_poly.pdbx_seq_one_letter_code
_entity_poly.pdbx_strand_id
1 'polypeptide(L)'
;YFADNPGLVSHVPVVVRILDVNDNPPELAREYDVVVCENAKPGQVIQTITATDKDNAANGARFHFSLDEGLSLNPNFTLRDNEGK
;
A
#
# COMPACT_ATOMS: atom_id res chain seq x y z
N TYR A 1 57.05 -34.82 17.34
CA TYR A 1 55.65 -34.63 17.72
C TYR A 1 55.20 -33.27 17.22
N PHE A 2 54.01 -33.24 16.64
CA PHE A 2 53.55 -32.38 15.56
C PHE A 2 53.47 -30.90 15.96
N ALA A 3 54.07 -30.03 15.15
CA ALA A 3 53.69 -28.62 15.15
C ALA A 3 52.36 -28.55 14.41
N ASP A 4 51.29 -28.26 15.15
CA ASP A 4 49.98 -28.01 14.57
C ASP A 4 50.08 -26.74 13.71
N ASN A 5 50.26 -26.94 12.41
CA ASN A 5 50.21 -25.87 11.43
C ASN A 5 48.79 -25.28 11.49
N PRO A 6 48.58 -24.02 11.91
CA PRO A 6 47.24 -23.46 11.87
C PRO A 6 46.89 -23.36 10.39
N GLY A 7 46.01 -24.24 9.92
CA GLY A 7 45.72 -24.41 8.50
C GLY A 7 45.44 -23.08 7.81
N LEU A 8 45.79 -22.98 6.52
CA LEU A 8 45.55 -21.77 5.72
C LEU A 8 44.05 -21.48 5.72
N VAL A 9 43.65 -20.37 6.34
CA VAL A 9 42.28 -19.86 6.28
C VAL A 9 42.21 -18.84 5.16
N SER A 10 41.21 -18.99 4.29
CA SER A 10 40.88 -18.02 3.25
C SER A 10 39.44 -17.58 3.44
N HIS A 11 39.21 -16.26 3.36
CA HIS A 11 37.89 -15.66 3.45
C HIS A 11 37.53 -15.04 2.10
N VAL A 12 36.29 -15.25 1.67
CA VAL A 12 35.72 -14.59 0.49
C VAL A 12 34.46 -13.84 0.90
N PRO A 13 34.28 -12.57 0.49
CA PRO A 13 33.06 -11.84 0.79
C PRO A 13 31.88 -12.44 0.01
N VAL A 14 30.78 -12.69 0.72
CA VAL A 14 29.50 -13.07 0.13
C VAL A 14 28.53 -11.90 0.27
N VAL A 15 27.93 -11.48 -0.84
CA VAL A 15 26.91 -10.43 -0.84
C VAL A 15 25.53 -11.10 -0.88
N VAL A 16 24.75 -10.89 0.17
CA VAL A 16 23.34 -11.30 0.23
C VAL A 16 22.47 -10.08 -0.05
N ARG A 17 21.56 -10.20 -1.01
CA ARG A 17 20.53 -9.17 -1.29
C ARG A 17 19.19 -9.71 -0.87
N ILE A 18 18.51 -8.97 0.01
CA ILE A 18 17.12 -9.26 0.36
C ILE A 18 16.26 -8.58 -0.69
N LEU A 19 15.36 -9.35 -1.30
CA LEU A 19 14.37 -8.85 -2.23
C LEU A 19 13.08 -8.62 -1.45
N ASP A 20 12.47 -7.47 -1.72
CA ASP A 20 11.15 -7.14 -1.22
C ASP A 20 10.11 -8.06 -1.89
N VAL A 21 9.12 -8.50 -1.12
CA VAL A 21 7.96 -9.27 -1.58
C VAL A 21 6.71 -8.53 -1.13
N ASN A 22 5.58 -8.71 -1.83
CA ASN A 22 4.33 -8.11 -1.40
C ASN A 22 3.76 -8.89 -0.22
N ASP A 23 4.05 -8.46 1.01
CA ASP A 23 3.58 -9.09 2.25
C ASP A 23 2.86 -8.13 3.20
N ASN A 24 2.77 -6.84 2.84
CA ASN A 24 1.98 -5.86 3.56
C ASN A 24 0.71 -5.53 2.77
N PRO A 25 -0.49 -5.63 3.36
CA PRO A 25 -1.70 -5.20 2.68
C PRO A 25 -1.81 -3.67 2.65
N PRO A 26 -2.55 -3.10 1.69
CA PRO A 26 -2.84 -1.67 1.68
C PRO A 26 -3.70 -1.28 2.90
N GLU A 27 -3.31 -0.20 3.56
CA GLU A 27 -3.99 0.40 4.70
C GLU A 27 -4.55 1.78 4.32
N LEU A 28 -5.75 2.13 4.76
CA LEU A 28 -6.24 3.51 4.64
C LEU A 28 -5.34 4.45 5.46
N ALA A 29 -4.99 5.60 4.90
CA ALA A 29 -4.09 6.55 5.56
C ALA A 29 -4.63 7.10 6.89
N ARG A 30 -5.95 7.03 7.09
CA ARG A 30 -6.68 7.38 8.32
C ARG A 30 -8.12 6.89 8.24
N GLU A 31 -8.85 7.00 9.35
CA GLU A 31 -10.30 6.96 9.35
C GLU A 31 -10.88 8.23 8.71
N TYR A 32 -12.00 8.09 8.00
CA TYR A 32 -12.65 9.19 7.28
C TYR A 32 -14.07 9.38 7.80
N ASP A 33 -14.28 10.49 8.53
CA ASP A 33 -15.59 10.98 8.91
C ASP A 33 -15.93 12.23 8.10
N VAL A 34 -17.07 12.22 7.42
CA VAL A 34 -17.46 13.30 6.50
C VAL A 34 -18.88 13.74 6.81
N VAL A 35 -19.07 15.05 6.96
CA VAL A 35 -20.39 15.69 7.06
C VAL A 35 -20.65 16.44 5.77
N VAL A 36 -21.80 16.16 5.15
CA VAL A 36 -22.21 16.77 3.88
C VAL A 36 -23.38 17.70 4.12
N CYS A 37 -23.28 18.95 3.65
CA CYS A 37 -24.40 19.89 3.72
C CYS A 37 -25.54 19.43 2.81
N GLU A 38 -26.78 19.60 3.25
CA GLU A 38 -27.98 19.23 2.48
C GLU A 38 -28.09 19.95 1.12
N ASN A 39 -27.47 21.12 1.01
CA ASN A 39 -27.41 21.92 -0.23
C ASN A 39 -26.19 21.60 -1.10
N ALA A 40 -25.43 20.55 -0.79
CA ALA A 40 -24.33 20.07 -1.62
C ALA A 40 -24.85 19.71 -3.02
N LYS A 41 -24.09 20.11 -4.04
CA LYS A 41 -24.52 19.89 -5.43
C LYS A 41 -24.15 18.48 -5.88
N PRO A 42 -24.96 17.85 -6.76
CA PRO A 42 -24.58 16.59 -7.38
C PRO A 42 -23.21 16.66 -8.06
N GLY A 43 -22.35 15.68 -7.80
CA GLY A 43 -20.98 15.62 -8.33
C GLY A 43 -19.96 16.47 -7.56
N GLN A 44 -20.35 17.17 -6.50
CA GLN A 44 -19.40 17.82 -5.61
C GLN A 44 -18.50 16.77 -4.93
N VAL A 45 -17.19 16.98 -5.00
CA VAL A 45 -16.22 16.14 -4.28
C VAL A 45 -16.29 16.51 -2.79
N ILE A 46 -16.69 15.54 -1.97
CA ILE A 46 -16.84 15.71 -0.52
C ILE A 46 -15.63 15.19 0.27
N GLN A 47 -14.90 14.21 -0.27
CA GLN A 47 -13.73 13.62 0.37
C GLN A 47 -12.84 12.92 -0.67
N THR A 48 -11.53 12.99 -0.46
CA THR A 48 -10.53 12.17 -1.17
C THR A 48 -9.98 11.13 -0.20
N ILE A 49 -9.98 9.87 -0.61
CA ILE A 49 -9.47 8.74 0.18
C ILE A 49 -8.09 8.36 -0.37
N THR A 50 -7.20 7.95 0.52
CA THR A 50 -5.85 7.49 0.18
C THR A 50 -5.52 6.24 0.99
N ALA A 51 -4.84 5.30 0.34
CA ALA A 51 -4.26 4.12 0.95
C ALA A 51 -2.73 4.16 0.82
N THR A 52 -2.06 3.47 1.74
CA THR A 52 -0.61 3.31 1.77
C THR A 52 -0.27 1.85 1.98
N ASP A 53 0.81 1.42 1.36
CA ASP A 53 1.36 0.08 1.51
C ASP A 53 2.84 0.23 1.93
N LYS A 54 3.30 -0.64 2.82
CA LYS A 54 4.67 -0.60 3.37
C LYS A 54 5.67 -1.33 2.46
N ASP A 55 5.19 -2.07 1.47
CA ASP A 55 6.01 -2.71 0.46
C ASP A 55 6.69 -1.68 -0.45
N ASN A 56 7.74 -2.10 -1.14
CA ASN A 56 8.38 -1.25 -2.13
C ASN A 56 7.39 -0.90 -3.25
N ALA A 57 7.47 0.31 -3.80
CA ALA A 57 6.59 0.77 -4.87
C ALA A 57 6.61 -0.15 -6.12
N ALA A 58 7.70 -0.90 -6.33
CA ALA A 58 7.77 -1.92 -7.38
C ALA A 58 6.84 -3.13 -7.16
N ASN A 59 6.42 -3.38 -5.91
CA ASN A 59 5.62 -4.52 -5.48
C ASN A 59 4.20 -4.15 -5.00
N GLY A 60 3.87 -2.87 -4.75
CA GLY A 60 2.60 -2.48 -4.09
C GLY A 60 1.87 -1.22 -4.57
N ALA A 61 2.28 -0.55 -5.67
CA ALA A 61 1.85 0.83 -5.93
C ALA A 61 0.49 1.04 -6.65
N ARG A 62 -0.37 0.04 -6.84
CA ARG A 62 -1.66 0.23 -7.52
C ARG A 62 -2.84 -0.18 -6.62
N PHE A 63 -3.54 0.83 -6.12
CA PHE A 63 -4.71 0.63 -5.29
C PHE A 63 -6.00 0.68 -6.12
N HIS A 64 -6.90 -0.25 -5.82
CA HIS A 64 -8.27 -0.24 -6.30
C HIS A 64 -9.19 0.01 -5.10
N PHE A 65 -10.11 0.97 -5.26
CA PHE A 65 -11.11 1.29 -4.24
C PHE A 65 -12.48 0.89 -4.74
N SER A 66 -13.29 0.32 -3.85
CA SER A 66 -14.68 -0.02 -4.10
C SER A 66 -15.52 0.30 -2.87
N LEU A 67 -16.80 0.58 -3.10
CA LEU A 67 -17.77 0.66 -2.01
C LEU A 67 -18.24 -0.76 -1.68
N ASP A 68 -18.50 -1.02 -0.40
CA ASP A 68 -19.18 -2.25 0.02
C ASP A 68 -20.53 -2.37 -0.68
N GLU A 69 -21.01 -3.60 -0.91
CA GLU A 69 -22.23 -3.84 -1.69
C GLU A 69 -23.43 -3.01 -1.20
N GLY A 70 -23.62 -2.87 0.11
CA GLY A 70 -24.70 -2.07 0.68
C GLY A 70 -24.59 -0.57 0.37
N LEU A 71 -23.38 -0.03 0.26
CA LEU A 71 -23.13 1.37 -0.12
C LEU A 71 -23.13 1.55 -1.64
N SER A 72 -22.67 0.55 -2.39
CA SER A 72 -22.68 0.56 -3.86
C SER A 72 -24.09 0.61 -4.45
N LEU A 73 -25.11 0.18 -3.70
CA LEU A 73 -26.52 0.30 -4.09
C LEU A 73 -27.11 1.69 -3.82
N ASN A 74 -26.40 2.56 -3.09
CA ASN A 74 -26.86 3.91 -2.79
C ASN A 74 -26.46 4.86 -3.93
N PRO A 75 -27.42 5.44 -4.69
CA PRO A 75 -27.12 6.30 -5.82
C PRO A 75 -26.60 7.70 -5.42
N ASN A 76 -26.65 8.05 -4.12
CA ASN A 76 -26.30 9.41 -3.66
C ASN A 76 -24.78 9.63 -3.57
N PHE A 77 -23.99 8.57 -3.45
CA PHE A 77 -22.54 8.65 -3.33
C PHE A 77 -21.86 7.74 -4.36
N THR A 78 -20.78 8.24 -4.93
CA THR A 78 -19.97 7.50 -5.91
C THR A 78 -18.51 7.69 -5.58
N LEU A 79 -17.72 6.61 -5.69
CA LEU A 79 -16.27 6.72 -5.76
C LEU A 79 -15.86 7.00 -7.22
N ARG A 80 -14.91 7.90 -7.41
CA ARG A 80 -14.27 8.21 -8.69
C ARG A 80 -12.78 8.22 -8.48
N ASP A 81 -12.02 7.78 -9.47
CA ASP A 81 -10.57 7.90 -9.37
C ASP A 81 -10.12 9.37 -9.50
N ASN A 82 -8.88 9.66 -9.07
CA ASN A 82 -8.30 11.00 -9.21
C ASN A 82 -8.02 11.38 -10.68
N GLU A 83 -8.25 10.47 -11.63
CA GLU A 83 -8.11 10.67 -13.07
C GLU A 83 -9.47 11.02 -13.72
N GLY A 84 -10.54 11.09 -12.93
CA GLY A 84 -11.88 11.50 -13.37
C GLY A 84 -12.68 10.39 -14.05
N LYS A 85 -12.30 9.12 -13.87
CA LYS A 85 -12.99 7.94 -14.40
C LYS A 85 -13.94 7.31 -13.39
#